data_AF-A0A2X2IGG1-F1
#
_entry.id   AF-A0A2X2IGG1-F1
#
_cell.length_a   1.000
_cell.length_b   1.000
_cell.length_c   1.000
_cell.angle_alpha   90.00
_cell.angle_beta   90.00
_cell.angle_gamma   90.00
#
_symmetry.space_group_name_H-M   'P 1'
#
loop_
_entity.id
_entity.type
_entity.pdbx_description
1 polymer ?
#
loop_
_entity_poly.entity_id
_entity_poly.type
_entity_poly.pdbx_seq_one_letter_code
_entity_poly.pdbx_strand_id
1 'polypeptide(L)'
;MKTLIARHKAGEHIGICSVCSAHPLVIEAALAFDSNSTRKVLIEATSNQVNQFGGYTGMTPADFREFVFTIADKVGFARERIILGGDHLGPNCWQQENADAAMEKSVELVKAYVRAGFSKIHLDASMSCAGDPIPLAPETVAERAAVLCFALLCFAAESVATDCQREQLSYVIGTEVPVPGGEASAIQSVHIT
;
A
#
# COMPACT_ATOMS: atom_id res chain seq x y z
N MET A 1 -13.57 3.66 0.19
CA MET A 1 -13.11 3.58 -1.22
C MET A 1 -14.12 2.87 -2.13
N LYS A 2 -14.69 1.72 -1.72
CA LYS A 2 -15.58 0.89 -2.55
C LYS A 2 -16.78 1.63 -3.17
N THR A 3 -17.41 2.53 -2.42
CA THR A 3 -18.52 3.36 -2.92
C THR A 3 -18.08 4.36 -4.00
N LEU A 4 -16.88 4.93 -3.89
CA LEU A 4 -16.29 5.82 -4.91
C LEU A 4 -16.05 5.04 -6.20
N ILE A 5 -15.50 3.83 -6.11
CA ILE A 5 -15.30 2.95 -7.26
C ILE A 5 -16.66 2.57 -7.87
N ALA A 6 -17.66 2.20 -7.06
CA ALA A 6 -18.99 1.85 -7.55
C ALA A 6 -19.64 3.00 -8.34
N ARG A 7 -19.53 4.25 -7.85
CA ARG A 7 -20.00 5.45 -8.56
C ARG A 7 -19.27 5.67 -9.88
N HIS A 8 -17.95 5.52 -9.88
CA HIS A 8 -17.16 5.58 -11.12
C HIS A 8 -17.61 4.51 -12.13
N LYS A 9 -17.81 3.26 -11.68
CA LYS A 9 -18.30 2.16 -12.52
C LYS A 9 -19.74 2.38 -13.01
N ALA A 10 -20.53 3.20 -12.33
CA ALA A 10 -21.85 3.64 -12.75
C ALA A 10 -21.83 4.83 -13.74
N GLY A 11 -20.66 5.30 -14.15
CA GLY A 11 -20.49 6.36 -15.15
C GLY A 11 -20.29 7.76 -14.58
N GLU A 12 -20.24 7.92 -13.26
CA GLU A 12 -19.91 9.22 -12.65
C GLU A 12 -18.43 9.57 -12.88
N HIS A 13 -18.14 10.78 -13.32
CA HIS A 13 -16.77 11.27 -13.50
C HIS A 13 -16.13 11.61 -12.14
N ILE A 14 -15.70 10.57 -11.43
CA ILE A 14 -15.08 10.67 -10.11
C ILE A 14 -13.80 9.82 -10.05
N GLY A 15 -12.82 10.31 -9.30
CA GLY A 15 -11.58 9.61 -8.97
C GLY A 15 -11.11 9.98 -7.56
N ILE A 16 -10.01 9.38 -7.13
CA ILE A 16 -9.35 9.69 -5.86
C ILE A 16 -7.87 9.96 -6.11
N CYS A 17 -7.33 10.98 -5.44
CA CYS A 17 -5.89 11.23 -5.45
C CYS A 17 -5.25 10.36 -4.36
N SER A 18 -4.24 9.57 -4.73
CA SER A 18 -3.41 8.84 -3.79
C SER A 18 -2.16 9.66 -3.46
N VAL A 19 -2.00 10.04 -2.19
CA VAL A 19 -0.86 10.84 -1.73
C VAL A 19 0.21 9.89 -1.17
N CYS A 20 1.20 9.54 -2.00
CA CYS A 20 2.29 8.64 -1.64
C CYS A 20 3.51 9.41 -1.08
N SER A 21 3.33 10.14 0.04
CA SER A 21 4.39 10.93 0.66
C SER A 21 4.46 10.71 2.16
N ALA A 22 5.69 10.54 2.67
CA ALA A 22 5.98 10.54 4.10
C ALA A 22 6.36 11.93 4.64
N HIS A 23 6.38 12.97 3.80
CA HIS A 23 6.77 14.31 4.24
C HIS A 23 5.64 14.98 5.05
N PRO A 24 5.89 15.44 6.29
CA PRO A 24 4.84 15.92 7.19
C PRO A 24 4.03 17.08 6.58
N LEU A 25 4.69 18.05 5.96
CA LEU A 25 3.99 19.18 5.32
C LEU A 25 3.13 18.78 4.11
N VAL A 26 3.48 17.70 3.41
CA VAL A 26 2.68 17.22 2.26
C VAL A 26 1.41 16.54 2.77
N ILE A 27 1.52 15.73 3.83
CA ILE A 27 0.37 15.12 4.51
C ILE A 27 -0.53 16.21 5.10
N GLU A 28 0.04 17.20 5.78
CA GLU A 28 -0.71 18.34 6.32
C GLU A 28 -1.47 19.08 5.23
N ALA A 29 -0.81 19.40 4.12
CA ALA A 29 -1.45 20.06 2.98
C ALA A 29 -2.59 19.21 2.39
N ALA A 30 -2.41 17.90 2.22
CA ALA A 30 -3.43 17.01 1.71
C ALA A 30 -4.69 16.97 2.60
N LEU A 31 -4.51 16.93 3.92
CA LEU A 31 -5.60 16.93 4.89
C LEU A 31 -6.28 18.31 4.97
N ALA A 32 -5.50 19.39 5.02
CA ALA A 32 -6.01 20.76 5.09
C ALA A 32 -6.82 21.12 3.83
N PHE A 33 -6.37 20.66 2.65
CA PHE A 33 -7.03 20.92 1.37
C PHE A 33 -8.48 20.39 1.34
N ASP A 34 -8.73 19.22 1.92
CA ASP A 34 -10.06 18.60 1.96
C ASP A 34 -10.81 18.81 3.29
N SER A 35 -10.30 19.66 4.19
CA SER A 35 -10.89 19.92 5.52
C SER A 35 -12.37 20.33 5.45
N ASN A 36 -12.72 21.24 4.54
CA ASN A 36 -14.07 21.76 4.34
C ASN A 36 -14.91 20.97 3.33
N SER A 37 -14.41 19.84 2.83
CA SER A 37 -15.14 18.97 1.92
C SER A 37 -15.70 17.74 2.66
N THR A 38 -16.45 16.89 1.95
CA THR A 38 -16.87 15.56 2.44
C THR A 38 -16.02 14.43 1.86
N ARG A 39 -14.97 14.76 1.11
CA ARG A 39 -14.10 13.79 0.44
C ARG A 39 -13.27 13.03 1.47
N LYS A 40 -12.93 11.79 1.14
CA LYS A 40 -11.93 11.02 1.87
C LYS A 40 -10.55 11.34 1.30
N VAL A 41 -9.54 11.40 2.17
CA VAL A 41 -8.14 11.60 1.78
C VAL A 41 -7.43 10.25 1.82
N LEU A 42 -6.77 9.87 0.73
CA LEU A 42 -5.98 8.63 0.64
C LEU A 42 -4.50 8.96 0.77
N ILE A 43 -3.85 8.39 1.78
CA ILE A 43 -2.41 8.51 2.04
C ILE A 43 -1.82 7.11 1.99
N GLU A 44 -0.75 6.94 1.22
CA GLU A 44 -0.10 5.64 1.06
C GLU A 44 1.38 5.68 1.45
N ALA A 45 1.86 4.56 1.96
CA ALA A 45 3.27 4.35 2.27
C ALA A 45 3.79 3.11 1.53
N THR A 46 4.96 3.24 0.91
CA THR A 46 5.65 2.13 0.25
C THR A 46 6.35 1.22 1.26
N SER A 47 6.60 -0.03 0.88
CA SER A 47 7.38 -0.99 1.68
C SER A 47 8.80 -0.50 2.04
N ASN A 48 9.41 0.34 1.19
CA ASN A 48 10.70 0.97 1.47
C ASN A 48 10.60 2.05 2.55
N GLN A 49 9.52 2.83 2.55
CA GLN A 49 9.27 3.89 3.53
C GLN A 49 9.00 3.30 4.91
N VAL A 50 8.06 2.36 4.97
CA VAL A 50 7.45 1.87 6.20
C VAL A 50 7.37 0.35 6.09
N ASN A 51 7.98 -0.36 7.05
CA ASN A 51 7.88 -1.81 7.15
C ASN A 51 8.08 -2.25 8.60
N GLN A 52 8.02 -3.55 8.88
CA GLN A 52 8.17 -4.09 10.22
C GLN A 52 9.52 -3.78 10.90
N PHE A 53 10.51 -3.32 10.13
CA PHE A 53 11.83 -2.92 10.61
C PHE A 53 12.04 -1.41 10.62
N GLY A 54 11.01 -0.62 10.28
CA GLY A 54 11.06 0.84 10.23
C GLY A 54 11.28 1.44 8.84
N GLY A 55 11.64 0.63 7.83
CA GLY A 55 12.04 1.16 6.52
C GLY A 55 13.11 2.24 6.61
N TYR A 56 13.18 3.15 5.64
CA TYR A 56 14.09 4.30 5.73
C TYR A 56 13.56 5.43 6.61
N THR A 57 12.27 5.41 6.98
CA THR A 57 11.66 6.47 7.82
C THR A 57 11.83 6.21 9.31
N GLY A 58 12.21 4.98 9.70
CA GLY A 58 12.21 4.52 11.09
C GLY A 58 10.82 4.21 11.64
N MET A 59 9.78 4.14 10.78
CA MET A 59 8.38 3.92 11.19
C MET A 59 7.89 2.52 10.82
N THR A 60 7.23 1.86 11.76
CA THR A 60 6.35 0.71 11.46
C THR A 60 5.01 1.19 10.89
N PRO A 61 4.18 0.32 10.30
CA PRO A 61 2.84 0.71 9.84
C PRO A 61 1.97 1.35 10.94
N ALA A 62 2.10 0.88 12.18
CA ALA A 62 1.40 1.48 13.31
C ALA A 62 1.90 2.90 13.61
N ASP A 63 3.22 3.11 13.57
CA ASP A 63 3.82 4.44 13.78
C ASP A 63 3.40 5.42 12.67
N PHE A 64 3.37 4.96 11.40
CA PHE A 64 2.94 5.79 10.29
C PHE A 64 1.47 6.22 10.42
N ARG A 65 0.59 5.33 10.89
CA ARG A 65 -0.81 5.68 11.19
C ARG A 65 -0.88 6.78 12.25
N GLU A 66 -0.21 6.60 13.39
CA GLU A 66 -0.24 7.60 14.47
C GLU A 66 0.40 8.93 14.06
N PHE A 67 1.43 8.87 13.21
CA PHE A 67 2.05 10.04 12.59
C PHE A 67 1.03 10.82 11.74
N VAL A 68 0.31 10.15 10.85
CA VAL A 68 -0.76 10.77 10.04
C VAL A 68 -1.89 11.30 10.91
N PHE A 69 -2.32 10.55 11.92
CA PHE A 69 -3.39 10.96 12.84
C PHE A 69 -3.00 12.16 13.69
N THR A 70 -1.75 12.25 14.12
CA THR A 70 -1.24 13.42 14.84
C THR A 70 -1.30 14.68 13.97
N ILE A 71 -1.03 14.56 12.66
CA ILE A 71 -1.18 15.68 11.72
C ILE A 71 -2.67 16.00 11.51
N ALA A 72 -3.53 14.98 11.38
CA ALA A 72 -4.96 15.15 11.23
C ALA A 72 -5.59 15.90 12.42
N ASP A 73 -5.21 15.56 13.64
CA ASP A 73 -5.68 16.24 14.85
C ASP A 73 -5.29 17.73 14.86
N LYS A 74 -4.06 18.06 14.42
CA LYS A 74 -3.59 19.45 14.31
C LYS A 74 -4.39 20.26 13.29
N VAL A 75 -4.76 19.63 12.17
CA VAL A 75 -5.56 20.25 11.10
C VAL A 75 -7.06 20.29 11.47
N GLY A 76 -7.51 19.49 12.43
CA GLY A 76 -8.93 19.30 12.73
C GLY A 76 -9.64 18.39 11.72
N PHE A 77 -8.90 17.46 11.07
CA PHE A 77 -9.43 16.53 10.09
C PHE A 77 -9.90 15.22 10.75
N ALA A 78 -11.15 14.81 10.48
CA ALA A 78 -11.73 13.62 11.09
C ALA A 78 -11.01 12.33 10.64
N ARG A 79 -10.49 11.55 11.58
CA ARG A 79 -9.64 10.37 11.32
C ARG A 79 -10.34 9.31 10.46
N GLU A 80 -11.65 9.15 10.59
CA GLU A 80 -12.49 8.21 9.82
C GLU A 80 -12.65 8.57 8.32
N ARG A 81 -12.29 9.80 7.95
CA ARG A 81 -12.23 10.25 6.55
C ARG A 81 -10.89 9.93 5.89
N ILE A 82 -9.90 9.46 6.65
CA ILE A 82 -8.59 9.07 6.13
C ILE A 82 -8.64 7.61 5.69
N ILE A 83 -8.12 7.34 4.50
CA ILE A 83 -7.85 6.00 4.00
C ILE A 83 -6.34 5.83 4.00
N LEU A 84 -5.84 4.80 4.68
CA LEU A 84 -4.43 4.41 4.65
C LEU A 84 -4.24 3.26 3.66
N GLY A 85 -3.28 3.42 2.76
CA GLY A 85 -2.92 2.43 1.75
C GLY A 85 -1.45 1.97 1.84
N GLY A 86 -1.23 0.69 1.56
CA GLY A 86 0.10 0.13 1.38
C GLY A 86 0.40 0.02 -0.11
N ASP A 87 1.52 0.59 -0.52
CA ASP A 87 1.93 0.66 -1.91
C ASP A 87 3.10 -0.30 -2.21
N HIS A 88 2.97 -1.05 -3.31
CA HIS A 88 3.88 -2.13 -3.73
C HIS A 88 4.36 -3.01 -2.57
N LEU A 89 3.41 -3.65 -1.89
CA LEU A 89 3.72 -4.60 -0.83
C LEU A 89 4.06 -5.96 -1.42
N GLY A 90 5.28 -6.41 -1.12
CA GLY A 90 5.87 -7.64 -1.60
C GLY A 90 7.38 -7.65 -1.36
N PRO A 91 8.14 -8.47 -2.09
CA PRO A 91 9.56 -8.74 -1.81
C PRO A 91 10.50 -7.60 -2.24
N ASN A 92 9.99 -6.42 -2.60
CA ASN A 92 10.76 -5.33 -3.19
C ASN A 92 12.00 -4.95 -2.36
N CYS A 93 11.86 -4.85 -1.02
CA CYS A 93 12.97 -4.48 -0.13
C CYS A 93 14.01 -5.60 0.07
N TRP A 94 13.67 -6.83 -0.31
CA TRP A 94 14.44 -8.05 0.02
C TRP A 94 14.80 -8.86 -1.24
N GLN A 95 14.84 -8.22 -2.42
CA GLN A 95 15.18 -8.89 -3.69
C GLN A 95 16.56 -9.56 -3.68
N GLN A 96 17.48 -9.11 -2.81
CA GLN A 96 18.81 -9.70 -2.66
C GLN A 96 18.81 -11.02 -1.88
N GLU A 97 17.69 -11.38 -1.26
CA GLU A 97 17.50 -12.64 -0.55
C GLU A 97 16.89 -13.69 -1.49
N ASN A 98 16.94 -14.96 -1.11
CA ASN A 98 16.21 -15.99 -1.85
C ASN A 98 14.69 -15.76 -1.74
N ALA A 99 13.94 -16.30 -2.71
CA ALA A 99 12.50 -16.08 -2.82
C ALA A 99 11.73 -16.45 -1.55
N ASP A 100 12.08 -17.56 -0.88
CA ASP A 100 11.39 -18.02 0.32
C ASP A 100 11.53 -17.02 1.47
N ALA A 101 12.77 -16.58 1.76
CA ALA A 101 13.04 -15.59 2.82
C ALA A 101 12.41 -14.23 2.52
N ALA A 102 12.47 -13.78 1.26
CA ALA A 102 11.86 -12.52 0.83
C ALA A 102 10.32 -12.57 0.95
N MET A 103 9.70 -13.70 0.60
CA MET A 103 8.25 -13.90 0.70
C MET A 103 7.78 -14.02 2.15
N GLU A 104 8.55 -14.66 3.04
CA GLU A 104 8.23 -14.70 4.47
C GLU A 104 8.18 -13.29 5.07
N LYS A 105 9.17 -12.45 4.76
CA LYS A 105 9.19 -11.04 5.17
C LYS A 105 8.05 -10.23 4.55
N SER A 106 7.68 -10.54 3.31
CA SER A 106 6.56 -9.92 2.61
C SER A 106 5.22 -10.27 3.26
N VAL A 107 5.05 -11.51 3.72
CA VAL A 107 3.85 -11.91 4.46
C VAL A 107 3.72 -11.13 5.76
N GLU A 108 4.79 -11.01 6.54
CA GLU A 108 4.75 -10.24 7.79
C GLU A 108 4.59 -8.73 7.56
N LEU A 109 5.18 -8.19 6.49
CA LEU A 109 4.95 -6.82 6.05
C LEU A 109 3.46 -6.56 5.83
N VAL A 110 2.81 -7.37 5.00
CA VAL A 110 1.42 -7.14 4.63
C VAL A 110 0.50 -7.35 5.85
N LYS A 111 0.79 -8.33 6.72
CA LYS A 111 0.08 -8.49 8.01
C LYS A 111 0.23 -7.26 8.91
N ALA A 112 1.42 -6.67 8.99
CA ALA A 112 1.66 -5.48 9.81
C ALA A 112 0.83 -4.28 9.32
N TYR A 113 0.71 -4.09 8.01
CA TYR A 113 -0.15 -3.07 7.40
C TYR A 113 -1.63 -3.28 7.77
N VAL A 114 -2.16 -4.49 7.58
CA VAL A 114 -3.57 -4.78 7.90
C VAL A 114 -3.84 -4.66 9.41
N ARG A 115 -2.92 -5.13 10.25
CA ARG A 115 -3.01 -4.98 11.72
C ARG A 115 -3.02 -3.52 12.14
N ALA A 116 -2.26 -2.66 11.46
CA ALA A 116 -2.27 -1.22 11.70
C ALA A 116 -3.56 -0.53 11.20
N GLY A 117 -4.41 -1.21 10.42
CA GLY A 117 -5.68 -0.67 9.93
C GLY A 117 -5.62 -0.08 8.52
N PHE A 118 -4.58 -0.41 7.75
CA PHE A 118 -4.55 -0.09 6.33
C PHE A 118 -5.61 -0.89 5.60
N SER A 119 -6.36 -0.22 4.73
CA SER A 119 -7.54 -0.80 4.07
C SER A 119 -7.43 -0.86 2.54
N LYS A 120 -6.47 -0.15 1.95
CA LYS A 120 -6.04 -0.35 0.55
C LYS A 120 -4.70 -1.07 0.57
N ILE A 121 -4.58 -2.19 -0.14
CA ILE A 121 -3.37 -3.01 -0.17
C ILE A 121 -2.99 -3.28 -1.62
N HIS A 122 -1.87 -2.73 -2.06
CA HIS A 122 -1.27 -3.07 -3.35
C HIS A 122 -0.36 -4.28 -3.18
N LEU A 123 -0.74 -5.41 -3.78
CA LEU A 123 0.05 -6.64 -3.76
C LEU A 123 0.89 -6.72 -5.04
N ASP A 124 2.19 -6.55 -4.88
CA ASP A 124 3.14 -6.59 -5.98
C ASP A 124 4.33 -7.49 -5.65
N ALA A 125 4.33 -8.67 -6.24
CA ALA A 125 5.42 -9.64 -6.17
C ALA A 125 6.01 -9.94 -7.55
N SER A 126 6.04 -8.94 -8.44
CA SER A 126 6.57 -9.05 -9.80
C SER A 126 8.10 -9.07 -9.88
N MET A 127 8.78 -8.66 -8.80
CA MET A 127 10.24 -8.54 -8.77
C MET A 127 10.92 -9.91 -8.56
N SER A 128 11.96 -10.17 -9.34
CA SER A 128 12.81 -11.36 -9.18
C SER A 128 13.67 -11.24 -7.92
N CYS A 129 13.69 -12.29 -7.09
CA CYS A 129 14.57 -12.43 -5.93
C CYS A 129 15.88 -13.14 -6.32
N ALA A 130 16.82 -13.29 -5.39
CA ALA A 130 18.07 -13.98 -5.66
C ALA A 130 17.81 -15.44 -6.06
N GLY A 131 18.25 -15.80 -7.27
CA GLY A 131 18.05 -17.13 -7.86
C GLY A 131 16.81 -17.27 -8.74
N ASP A 132 15.95 -16.26 -8.80
CA ASP A 132 14.81 -16.25 -9.72
C ASP A 132 15.24 -15.98 -11.18
N PRO A 133 14.46 -16.45 -12.17
CA PRO A 133 14.59 -15.98 -13.54
C PRO A 133 14.28 -14.48 -13.64
N ILE A 134 14.86 -13.82 -14.65
CA ILE A 134 14.65 -12.40 -14.95
C ILE A 134 14.17 -12.25 -16.40
N PRO A 135 12.94 -11.74 -16.64
CA PRO A 135 11.88 -11.48 -15.66
C PRO A 135 11.23 -12.76 -15.13
N LEU A 136 10.43 -12.64 -14.07
CA LEU A 136 9.54 -13.72 -13.62
C LEU A 136 8.48 -14.06 -14.70
N ALA A 137 8.06 -15.32 -14.72
CA ALA A 137 6.89 -15.73 -15.49
C ALA A 137 5.60 -15.12 -14.89
N PRO A 138 4.62 -14.70 -15.70
CA PRO A 138 3.37 -14.12 -15.20
C PRO A 138 2.64 -15.01 -14.18
N GLU A 139 2.71 -16.33 -14.35
CA GLU A 139 2.12 -17.32 -13.46
C GLU A 139 2.77 -17.26 -12.06
N THR A 140 4.10 -17.16 -12.00
CA THR A 140 4.83 -17.02 -10.73
C THR A 140 4.47 -15.72 -10.01
N VAL A 141 4.30 -14.62 -10.75
CA VAL A 141 3.86 -13.35 -10.16
C VAL A 141 2.45 -13.49 -9.55
N ALA A 142 1.54 -14.12 -10.28
CA ALA A 142 0.17 -14.36 -9.81
C ALA A 142 0.13 -15.27 -8.57
N GLU A 143 0.93 -16.35 -8.57
CA GLU A 143 1.04 -17.27 -7.43
C GLU A 143 1.57 -16.55 -6.18
N ARG A 144 2.63 -15.76 -6.30
CA ARG A 144 3.17 -14.99 -5.16
C ARG A 144 2.17 -13.97 -4.65
N ALA A 145 1.50 -13.24 -5.54
CA ALA A 145 0.44 -12.31 -5.14
C ALA A 145 -0.73 -13.02 -4.42
N ALA A 146 -1.10 -14.22 -4.89
CA ALA A 146 -2.12 -15.05 -4.24
C ALA A 146 -1.67 -15.53 -2.86
N VAL A 147 -0.40 -15.90 -2.65
CA VAL A 147 0.14 -16.24 -1.33
C VAL A 147 0.04 -15.05 -0.36
N LEU A 148 0.40 -13.84 -0.78
CA LEU A 148 0.27 -12.65 0.06
C LEU A 148 -1.20 -12.36 0.40
N CYS A 149 -2.08 -12.46 -0.58
CA CYS A 149 -3.53 -12.29 -0.40
C CYS A 149 -4.10 -13.36 0.57
N PHE A 150 -3.71 -14.61 0.38
CA PHE A 150 -4.15 -15.72 1.23
C PHE A 150 -3.67 -15.55 2.67
N ALA A 151 -2.38 -15.26 2.87
CA ALA A 151 -1.83 -15.02 4.19
C ALA A 151 -2.53 -13.84 4.89
N LEU A 152 -2.90 -12.81 4.13
CA LEU A 152 -3.72 -11.72 4.62
C LEU A 152 -5.13 -12.14 5.00
N LEU A 153 -5.82 -12.91 4.15
CA LEU A 153 -7.18 -13.36 4.40
C LEU A 153 -7.23 -14.29 5.62
N CYS A 154 -6.29 -15.23 5.72
CA CYS A 154 -6.13 -16.09 6.90
C CYS A 154 -5.83 -15.25 8.14
N PHE A 155 -4.86 -14.33 8.07
CA PHE A 155 -4.61 -13.43 9.18
C PHE A 155 -5.85 -12.61 9.52
N ALA A 156 -6.59 -12.08 8.56
CA ALA A 156 -7.77 -11.28 8.86
C ALA A 156 -8.93 -12.13 9.39
N ALA A 157 -8.99 -13.42 9.09
CA ALA A 157 -9.96 -14.36 9.63
C ALA A 157 -9.61 -14.83 11.06
N GLU A 158 -8.32 -15.03 11.35
CA GLU A 158 -7.81 -15.54 12.63
C GLU A 158 -7.42 -14.44 13.63
N SER A 159 -6.92 -13.33 13.12
CA SER A 159 -6.59 -12.16 13.94
C SER A 159 -7.85 -11.35 14.24
N VAL A 160 -7.74 -10.54 15.27
CA VAL A 160 -8.73 -9.53 15.70
C VAL A 160 -9.09 -8.48 14.62
N ALA A 161 -8.71 -8.67 13.35
CA ALA A 161 -9.30 -7.92 12.26
C ALA A 161 -10.83 -8.12 12.34
N THR A 162 -11.50 -7.08 12.79
CA THR A 162 -12.95 -7.12 12.99
C THR A 162 -13.61 -7.48 11.66
N ASP A 163 -14.80 -8.11 11.71
CA ASP A 163 -15.59 -8.39 10.50
C ASP A 163 -15.71 -7.13 9.62
N CYS A 164 -15.81 -5.95 10.25
CA CYS A 164 -15.75 -4.65 9.61
C CYS A 164 -14.45 -4.38 8.84
N GLN A 165 -13.27 -4.68 9.39
CA GLN A 165 -12.00 -4.50 8.67
C GLN A 165 -11.90 -5.40 7.43
N ARG A 166 -12.34 -6.66 7.53
CA ARG A 166 -12.37 -7.57 6.37
C ARG A 166 -13.24 -7.04 5.23
N GLU A 167 -14.41 -6.50 5.55
CA GLU A 167 -15.31 -5.91 4.55
C GLU A 167 -14.72 -4.67 3.87
N GLN A 168 -13.90 -3.89 4.59
CA GLN A 168 -13.29 -2.67 4.06
C GLN A 168 -12.03 -2.90 3.23
N LEU A 169 -11.36 -4.06 3.33
CA LEU A 169 -10.13 -4.36 2.58
C LEU A 169 -10.36 -4.30 1.06
N SER A 170 -9.48 -3.60 0.37
CA SER A 170 -9.45 -3.48 -1.09
C SER A 170 -8.04 -3.78 -1.59
N TYR A 171 -7.95 -4.72 -2.52
CA TYR A 171 -6.68 -5.14 -3.12
C TYR A 171 -6.47 -4.46 -4.48
N VAL A 172 -5.24 -4.05 -4.74
CA VAL A 172 -4.73 -3.64 -6.06
C VAL A 172 -3.70 -4.69 -6.48
N ILE A 173 -3.70 -5.05 -7.76
CA ILE A 173 -2.76 -6.01 -8.37
C ILE A 173 -2.12 -5.39 -9.61
N GLY A 174 -1.01 -5.98 -10.03
CA GLY A 174 -0.22 -5.51 -11.17
C GLY A 174 0.94 -4.62 -10.73
N THR A 175 1.65 -4.06 -11.69
CA THR A 175 2.70 -3.08 -11.47
C THR A 175 2.74 -2.15 -12.66
N GLU A 176 3.03 -0.88 -12.44
CA GLU A 176 3.59 -0.02 -13.47
C GLU A 176 5.06 -0.42 -13.71
N VAL A 177 5.51 -0.24 -14.94
CA VAL A 177 6.93 -0.37 -15.28
C VAL A 177 7.35 0.97 -15.89
N PRO A 178 8.34 1.67 -15.30
CA PRO A 178 9.36 1.17 -14.37
C PRO A 178 8.99 1.19 -12.87
N VAL A 179 9.87 0.57 -12.06
CA VAL A 179 9.73 0.20 -10.65
C VAL A 179 9.45 1.39 -9.71
N PRO A 180 8.68 1.22 -8.61
CA PRO A 180 8.23 2.29 -7.72
C PRO A 180 9.28 2.74 -6.70
N GLY A 181 9.18 3.98 -6.24
CA GLY A 181 10.06 4.57 -5.21
C GLY A 181 10.91 5.76 -5.67
N GLY A 182 10.67 6.25 -6.90
CA GLY A 182 11.49 7.27 -7.53
C GLY A 182 12.53 6.63 -8.43
N GLU A 183 12.63 7.18 -9.65
CA GLU A 183 13.49 6.67 -10.70
C GLU A 183 14.98 6.63 -10.27
N ALA A 184 15.58 5.44 -10.28
CA ALA A 184 17.02 5.28 -10.10
C ALA A 184 17.81 5.68 -11.36
N SER A 185 17.14 5.79 -12.51
CA SER A 185 17.73 6.14 -13.81
C SER A 185 16.72 6.87 -14.70
N ALA A 186 17.18 7.71 -15.62
CA ALA A 186 16.28 8.44 -16.53
C ALA A 186 15.51 7.50 -17.47
N ILE A 187 14.18 7.56 -17.45
CA ILE A 187 13.31 6.89 -18.42
C ILE A 187 13.47 7.55 -19.79
N GLN A 188 13.88 6.79 -20.81
CA GLN A 188 14.05 7.31 -22.18
C GLN A 188 12.75 7.31 -22.99
N SER A 189 11.83 6.40 -22.70
CA SER A 189 10.53 6.29 -23.37
C SER A 189 9.47 5.71 -22.44
N VAL A 190 8.23 6.16 -22.59
CA VAL A 190 7.07 5.60 -21.91
C VAL A 190 6.35 4.67 -22.88
N HIS A 191 6.11 3.43 -22.47
CA HIS A 191 5.33 2.46 -23.24
C HIS A 191 3.94 2.33 -22.62
N ILE A 192 2.90 2.53 -23.44
CA ILE A 192 1.52 2.27 -23.04
C ILE A 192 1.33 0.76 -23.01
N THR A 193 0.85 0.22 -21.89
CA THR A 193 0.50 -1.20 -21.72
C THR A 193 -0.49 -1.67 -22.76
#